data_AF-C3J9N4-F1
#
_entry.id   AF-C3J9N4-F1
#
_cell.length_a   1.000
_cell.length_b   1.000
_cell.length_c   1.000
_cell.angle_alpha   90.00
_cell.angle_beta   90.00
_cell.angle_gamma   90.00
#
_symmetry.space_group_name_H-M   'P 1'
#
loop_
_entity.id
_entity.type
_entity.pdbx_description
1 polymer ?
#
loop_
_entity_poly.entity_id
_entity_poly.type
_entity_poly.pdbx_seq_one_letter_code
_entity_poly.pdbx_strand_id
1 'polypeptide(L)'
;MNKMKTWMSLLTTVATLALMSVVCSGCDPKNGGGNDPDPNGATGITLSATEMTLMVNETKQLTAVLNAEAKVKFVTWSSDNERVATVMPDGTVAGIAEGNAKITASAGSARAVCKVQVKGVKKLEPLEVTMTGKIDHEKHTPGQSGSVSFNRFPASVAEFMQVREKIGKEPQGAVALEIMAMEMYRRNRSVGTECLKWCNTFTNTGACLDRLKEIFGTDINYARPYQMAAFLEGATPQNGYKPNEPYTVTIDVRENRPYQDSGIFQTKVLAFWIHCGGGKPGSKKGIEVLKTLKKDEVSKDPYFIVFTCPDLYFQVEPISFSTTFEGLK
;
A
#
# COMPACT_ATOMS: atom_id res chain seq x y z
N MET A 1 2.77 -9.80 41.90
CA MET A 1 3.74 -10.88 42.14
C MET A 1 3.69 -11.85 40.97
N ASN A 2 4.66 -11.71 40.06
CA ASN A 2 5.15 -12.60 38.99
C ASN A 2 4.20 -13.51 38.17
N LYS A 3 4.20 -13.22 36.84
CA LYS A 3 4.25 -14.09 35.62
C LYS A 3 3.25 -13.52 34.59
N MET A 4 3.59 -13.07 33.38
CA MET A 4 4.68 -13.42 32.46
C MET A 4 5.10 -12.18 31.65
N LYS A 5 6.40 -11.87 31.72
CA LYS A 5 7.16 -11.19 30.67
C LYS A 5 7.50 -12.22 29.61
N THR A 6 7.09 -12.00 28.37
CA THR A 6 7.84 -12.28 27.13
C THR A 6 6.88 -11.94 25.99
N TRP A 7 7.37 -11.20 24.99
CA TRP A 7 7.06 -11.26 23.55
C TRP A 7 7.54 -9.93 22.94
N MET A 8 8.87 -9.78 22.96
CA MET A 8 9.63 -8.85 22.12
C MET A 8 10.90 -9.61 21.74
N SER A 9 10.97 -10.08 20.49
CA SER A 9 12.15 -10.13 19.61
C SER A 9 11.99 -11.22 18.56
N LEU A 10 12.72 -11.04 17.45
CA LEU A 10 12.89 -11.89 16.26
C LEU A 10 12.03 -11.52 15.04
N LEU A 11 12.53 -10.54 14.29
CA LEU A 11 12.77 -10.67 12.84
C LEU A 11 13.76 -9.57 12.42
N THR A 12 15.01 -9.71 12.84
CA THR A 12 16.16 -9.04 12.20
C THR A 12 16.87 -10.07 11.34
N THR A 13 16.56 -10.10 10.06
CA THR A 13 17.34 -10.83 9.06
C THR A 13 18.63 -10.03 8.83
N VAL A 14 19.70 -10.44 9.52
CA VAL A 14 21.06 -10.00 9.23
C VAL A 14 21.48 -10.69 7.94
N ALA A 15 21.52 -9.95 6.83
CA ALA A 15 22.20 -10.41 5.62
C ALA A 15 23.70 -10.28 5.86
N THR A 16 24.36 -11.39 6.13
CA THR A 16 25.82 -11.50 6.19
C THR A 16 26.41 -11.27 4.80
N LEU A 17 27.08 -10.13 4.57
CA LEU A 17 27.98 -9.94 3.43
C LEU A 17 29.29 -10.67 3.71
N ALA A 18 29.63 -11.63 2.85
CA ALA A 18 30.94 -12.26 2.82
C ALA A 18 31.99 -11.23 2.35
N LEU A 19 32.98 -10.93 3.20
CA LEU A 19 34.22 -10.29 2.76
C LEU A 19 35.04 -11.31 1.98
N MET A 20 35.20 -11.11 0.67
CA MET A 20 36.32 -11.68 -0.07
C MET A 20 37.49 -10.70 0.00
N SER A 21 38.41 -10.93 0.94
CA SER A 21 39.72 -10.29 0.93
C SER A 21 40.59 -10.97 -0.13
N VAL A 22 40.79 -10.32 -1.28
CA VAL A 22 41.89 -10.67 -2.18
C VAL A 22 43.16 -10.13 -1.56
N VAL A 23 43.98 -11.03 -1.02
CA VAL A 23 45.36 -10.73 -0.62
C VAL A 23 46.20 -10.71 -1.89
N CYS A 24 46.53 -9.52 -2.39
CA CYS A 24 47.62 -9.37 -3.34
C CYS A 24 48.94 -9.37 -2.55
N SER A 25 49.67 -10.49 -2.62
CA SER A 25 51.07 -10.55 -2.19
C SER A 25 51.89 -9.50 -2.94
N GLY A 26 52.67 -8.73 -2.18
CA GLY A 26 53.47 -7.63 -2.69
C GLY A 26 54.69 -8.06 -3.51
N CYS A 27 55.22 -7.08 -4.24
CA CYS A 27 56.64 -6.88 -4.52
C CYS A 27 56.92 -5.38 -4.65
N ASP A 28 58.16 -5.03 -4.29
CA ASP A 28 58.74 -3.77 -3.80
C ASP A 28 58.66 -2.47 -4.65
N PRO A 29 58.94 -1.30 -4.02
CA PRO A 29 58.73 0.02 -4.60
C PRO A 29 59.95 0.55 -5.36
N LYS A 30 59.72 1.15 -6.54
CA LYS A 30 60.60 2.19 -7.08
C LYS A 30 59.81 3.38 -7.61
N ASN A 31 60.15 4.50 -6.97
CA ASN A 31 59.92 5.90 -7.26
C ASN A 31 59.77 6.28 -8.75
N GLY A 32 58.80 7.15 -9.06
CA GLY A 32 58.66 7.81 -10.36
C GLY A 32 57.35 8.59 -10.45
N GLY A 33 57.41 9.91 -10.28
CA GLY A 33 56.28 10.81 -10.47
C GLY A 33 55.81 10.81 -11.92
N GLY A 34 54.50 10.67 -12.12
CA GLY A 34 53.83 10.82 -13.40
C GLY A 34 52.33 11.00 -13.15
N ASN A 35 51.82 12.20 -13.42
CA ASN A 35 50.39 12.42 -13.63
C ASN A 35 50.04 11.87 -15.02
N ASP A 36 49.88 10.55 -15.14
CA ASP A 36 49.27 9.95 -16.33
C ASP A 36 47.80 9.65 -16.04
N PRO A 37 46.84 10.23 -16.78
CA PRO A 37 45.45 9.79 -16.70
C PRO A 37 45.37 8.36 -17.24
N ASP A 38 44.84 7.44 -16.43
CA ASP A 38 44.53 6.07 -16.82
C ASP A 38 43.81 6.08 -18.19
N PRO A 39 44.41 5.53 -19.26
CA PRO A 39 43.89 5.66 -20.62
C PRO A 39 42.60 4.84 -20.87
N ASN A 40 42.06 4.17 -19.85
CA ASN A 40 40.92 3.25 -19.97
C ASN A 40 39.70 3.58 -19.09
N GLY A 41 39.70 4.73 -18.38
CA GLY A 41 38.57 5.16 -17.53
C GLY A 41 37.48 5.93 -18.29
N ALA A 42 36.22 5.84 -17.85
CA ALA A 42 35.20 6.81 -18.29
C ALA A 42 35.63 8.21 -17.81
N THR A 43 35.61 9.20 -18.70
CA THR A 43 36.06 10.58 -18.43
C THR A 43 34.90 11.50 -18.04
N GLY A 44 33.65 11.05 -18.19
CA GLY A 44 32.46 11.81 -17.81
C GLY A 44 31.31 10.92 -17.33
N ILE A 45 30.60 11.40 -16.32
CA ILE A 45 29.39 10.78 -15.78
C ILE A 45 28.36 11.88 -15.46
N THR A 46 27.14 11.71 -15.95
CA THR A 46 26.03 12.66 -15.74
C THR A 46 24.90 11.97 -15.00
N LEU A 47 24.42 12.59 -13.92
CA LEU A 47 23.27 12.10 -13.15
C LEU A 47 21.96 12.70 -13.66
N SER A 48 20.85 11.97 -13.50
CA SER A 48 19.51 12.50 -13.77
C SER A 48 19.10 13.63 -12.83
N ALA A 49 19.72 13.73 -11.65
CA ALA A 49 19.51 14.80 -10.69
C ALA A 49 20.78 15.06 -9.87
N THR A 50 21.07 16.34 -9.61
CA THR A 50 22.16 16.77 -8.71
C THR A 50 21.66 17.05 -7.28
N GLU A 51 20.35 17.21 -7.10
CA GLU A 51 19.69 17.34 -5.81
C GLU A 51 18.38 16.54 -5.81
N MET A 52 18.06 15.93 -4.68
CA MET A 52 16.88 15.09 -4.51
C MET A 52 16.31 15.28 -3.10
N THR A 53 14.98 15.34 -3.01
CA THR A 53 14.28 15.27 -1.73
C THR A 53 13.52 13.96 -1.62
N LEU A 54 13.65 13.29 -0.48
CA LEU A 54 12.94 12.08 -0.09
C LEU A 54 12.23 12.31 1.25
N MET A 55 11.12 11.64 1.50
CA MET A 55 10.61 11.41 2.84
C MET A 55 11.28 10.16 3.44
N VAL A 56 11.29 10.04 4.77
CA VAL A 56 11.68 8.77 5.41
C VAL A 56 10.86 7.60 4.84
N ASN A 57 11.54 6.51 4.48
CA ASN A 57 11.04 5.31 3.78
C ASN A 57 10.63 5.51 2.31
N GLU A 58 10.81 6.70 1.73
CA GLU A 58 10.64 6.90 0.29
C GLU A 58 11.86 6.41 -0.48
N THR A 59 11.64 5.87 -1.67
CA THR A 59 12.70 5.49 -2.61
C THR A 59 12.56 6.26 -3.93
N LYS A 60 13.68 6.65 -4.53
CA LYS A 60 13.71 7.20 -5.90
C LYS A 60 14.85 6.60 -6.70
N GLN A 61 14.61 6.43 -7.98
CA GLN A 61 15.64 6.04 -8.93
C GLN A 61 16.53 7.24 -9.26
N LEU A 62 17.83 7.10 -9.04
CA LEU A 62 18.85 7.99 -9.58
C LEU A 62 19.53 7.25 -10.72
N THR A 63 19.58 7.84 -11.91
CA THR A 63 20.21 7.22 -13.09
C THR A 63 21.49 7.98 -13.44
N ALA A 64 22.46 7.24 -13.97
CA ALA A 64 23.75 7.77 -14.41
C ALA A 64 23.97 7.41 -15.88
N VAL A 65 24.40 8.38 -16.68
CA VAL A 65 24.75 8.22 -18.10
C VAL A 65 26.25 8.49 -18.24
N LEU A 66 26.96 7.54 -18.84
CA LEU A 66 28.38 7.65 -19.17
C LEU A 66 28.55 8.21 -20.59
N ASN A 67 29.69 8.84 -20.88
CA ASN A 67 30.02 9.26 -22.24
C ASN A 67 30.12 8.07 -23.21
N ALA A 68 29.71 8.25 -24.46
CA ALA A 68 29.55 7.16 -25.45
C ALA A 68 30.84 6.37 -25.74
N GLU A 69 32.00 6.96 -25.48
CA GLU A 69 33.33 6.37 -25.68
C GLU A 69 33.82 5.57 -24.45
N ALA A 70 33.05 5.54 -23.36
CA ALA A 70 33.40 4.80 -22.16
C ALA A 70 33.45 3.29 -22.41
N LYS A 71 34.64 2.69 -22.26
CA LYS A 71 34.80 1.23 -22.24
C LYS A 71 34.32 0.59 -20.94
N VAL A 72 34.35 1.33 -19.83
CA VAL A 72 33.74 0.94 -18.55
C VAL A 72 32.24 1.16 -18.64
N LYS A 73 31.45 0.09 -18.44
CA LYS A 73 29.97 0.14 -18.53
C LYS A 73 29.26 0.00 -17.19
N PHE A 74 30.01 -0.13 -16.10
CA PHE A 74 29.46 -0.32 -14.76
C PHE A 74 29.65 0.93 -13.91
N VAL A 75 28.55 1.38 -13.31
CA VAL A 75 28.53 2.48 -12.35
C VAL A 75 28.49 1.88 -10.95
N THR A 76 29.35 2.38 -10.08
CA THR A 76 29.36 2.04 -8.65
C THR A 76 28.76 3.19 -7.86
N TRP A 77 27.96 2.86 -6.84
CA TRP A 77 27.24 3.82 -6.02
C TRP A 77 27.71 3.75 -4.58
N SER A 78 27.72 4.89 -3.88
CA SER A 78 28.02 4.98 -2.46
C SER A 78 27.25 6.13 -1.81
N SER A 79 27.01 6.03 -0.52
CA SER A 79 26.46 7.10 0.31
C SER A 79 27.49 7.54 1.36
N ASP A 80 27.61 8.84 1.60
CA ASP A 80 28.42 9.35 2.72
C ASP A 80 27.74 9.16 4.09
N ASN A 81 26.44 8.88 4.12
CA ASN A 81 25.66 8.70 5.34
C ASN A 81 24.51 7.71 5.14
N GLU A 82 24.82 6.42 5.23
CA GLU A 82 23.85 5.31 5.10
C GLU A 82 22.78 5.30 6.22
N ARG A 83 22.99 6.01 7.33
CA ARG A 83 21.96 6.17 8.37
C ARG A 83 20.86 7.14 7.94
N VAL A 84 21.14 8.00 6.96
CA VAL A 84 20.19 8.98 6.41
C VAL A 84 19.65 8.49 5.06
N ALA A 85 20.52 8.05 4.14
CA ALA A 85 20.10 7.51 2.86
C ALA A 85 21.04 6.42 2.36
N THR A 86 20.49 5.33 1.84
CA THR A 86 21.25 4.24 1.20
C THR A 86 21.02 4.24 -0.30
N VAL A 87 21.93 3.63 -1.07
CA VAL A 87 21.78 3.45 -2.52
C VAL A 87 22.09 2.01 -2.91
N MET A 88 21.21 1.40 -3.70
CA MET A 88 21.40 0.05 -4.24
C MET A 88 22.28 0.06 -5.50
N PRO A 89 22.84 -1.09 -5.93
CA PRO A 89 23.69 -1.16 -7.13
C PRO A 89 23.02 -0.68 -8.43
N ASP A 90 21.69 -0.71 -8.51
CA ASP A 90 20.91 -0.22 -9.64
C ASP A 90 20.67 1.30 -9.61
N GLY A 91 21.12 2.01 -8.58
CA GLY A 91 20.88 3.45 -8.38
C GLY A 91 19.59 3.78 -7.63
N THR A 92 18.89 2.80 -7.07
CA THR A 92 17.74 3.04 -6.19
C THR A 92 18.20 3.65 -4.86
N VAL A 93 17.85 4.91 -4.62
CA VAL A 93 18.15 5.64 -3.38
C VAL A 93 16.97 5.52 -2.41
N ALA A 94 17.22 5.13 -1.16
CA ALA A 94 16.21 4.99 -0.11
C ALA A 94 16.49 5.95 1.07
N GLY A 95 15.47 6.68 1.51
CA GLY A 95 15.55 7.53 2.70
C GLY A 95 15.34 6.72 3.98
N ILE A 96 16.31 6.76 4.90
CA ILE A 96 16.31 5.98 6.15
C ILE A 96 15.90 6.85 7.34
N ALA A 97 16.45 8.06 7.45
CA ALA A 97 16.16 8.97 8.55
C ALA A 97 16.25 10.43 8.07
N GLU A 98 15.55 11.33 8.76
CA GLU A 98 15.62 12.77 8.46
C GLU A 98 17.06 13.29 8.54
N GLY A 99 17.49 14.03 7.53
CA GLY A 99 18.85 14.53 7.44
C GLY A 99 19.29 14.79 6.00
N ASN A 100 20.60 14.95 5.83
CA ASN A 100 21.22 15.11 4.51
C ASN A 100 22.27 14.01 4.29
N ALA A 101 22.36 13.52 3.06
CA ALA A 101 23.37 12.59 2.58
C ALA A 101 23.82 12.99 1.17
N LYS A 102 24.97 12.49 0.73
CA LYS A 102 25.47 12.62 -0.63
C LYS A 102 25.62 11.24 -1.24
N ILE A 103 24.94 11.04 -2.36
CA ILE A 103 25.07 9.82 -3.17
C ILE A 103 26.08 10.09 -4.27
N THR A 104 27.12 9.26 -4.33
CA THR A 104 28.21 9.38 -5.32
C THR A 104 28.15 8.23 -6.29
N ALA A 105 28.06 8.54 -7.59
CA ALA A 105 28.23 7.60 -8.69
C ALA A 105 29.67 7.67 -9.21
N SER A 106 30.32 6.53 -9.39
CA SER A 106 31.70 6.43 -9.90
C SER A 106 31.82 5.42 -11.03
N ALA A 107 32.55 5.77 -12.09
CA ALA A 107 32.90 4.88 -13.19
C ALA A 107 34.33 5.21 -13.67
N GLY A 108 35.30 4.34 -13.39
CA GLY A 108 36.72 4.67 -13.59
C GLY A 108 37.13 5.90 -12.76
N SER A 109 37.67 6.93 -13.42
CA SER A 109 38.05 8.20 -12.78
C SER A 109 36.91 9.21 -12.69
N ALA A 110 35.83 9.03 -13.46
CA ALA A 110 34.67 9.93 -13.43
C ALA A 110 33.84 9.75 -12.14
N ARG A 111 33.42 10.88 -11.55
CA ARG A 111 32.53 10.94 -10.38
C ARG A 111 31.46 12.01 -10.56
N ALA A 112 30.25 11.72 -10.11
CA ALA A 112 29.19 12.71 -9.94
C ALA A 112 28.47 12.49 -8.60
N VAL A 113 27.96 13.58 -8.04
CA VAL A 113 27.35 13.59 -6.70
C VAL A 113 25.94 14.17 -6.79
N CYS A 114 25.00 13.49 -6.12
CA CYS A 114 23.66 13.98 -5.86
C CYS A 114 23.52 14.29 -4.36
N LYS A 115 23.05 15.49 -4.01
CA LYS A 115 22.69 15.84 -2.63
C LYS A 115 21.29 15.34 -2.35
N VAL A 116 21.15 14.52 -1.33
CA VAL A 116 19.86 13.96 -0.90
C VAL A 116 19.47 14.62 0.42
N GLN A 117 18.33 15.28 0.43
CA GLN A 117 17.65 15.74 1.64
C GLN A 117 16.53 14.77 1.98
N VAL A 118 16.65 14.07 3.10
CA VAL A 118 15.57 13.25 3.64
C VAL A 118 14.81 14.11 4.65
N LYS A 119 13.54 14.40 4.36
CA LYS A 119 12.62 15.07 5.28
C LYS A 119 11.97 14.04 6.19
N GLY A 120 11.54 14.46 7.38
CA GLY A 120 10.80 13.61 8.31
C GLY A 120 9.55 12.99 7.68
N VAL A 121 8.92 12.04 8.38
CA VAL A 121 7.70 11.39 7.88
C VAL A 121 6.61 12.44 7.67
N LYS A 122 5.85 12.36 6.56
CA LYS A 122 4.68 13.21 6.34
C LYS A 122 3.71 12.98 7.50
N LYS A 123 3.60 13.94 8.42
CA LYS A 123 2.63 13.86 9.51
C LYS A 123 1.24 13.97 8.93
N LEU A 124 0.54 12.85 8.83
CA LEU A 124 -0.85 12.82 8.44
C LEU A 124 -1.70 13.39 9.58
N GLU A 125 -2.80 14.03 9.22
CA GLU A 125 -3.86 14.33 10.18
C GLU A 125 -4.31 13.05 10.90
N PRO A 126 -4.77 13.15 12.17
CA PRO A 126 -5.33 12.00 12.88
C PRO A 126 -6.42 11.33 12.05
N LEU A 127 -6.44 10.01 12.05
CA LEU A 127 -7.51 9.24 11.41
C LEU A 127 -8.74 9.22 12.31
N GLU A 128 -9.77 9.92 11.88
CA GLU A 128 -11.08 9.99 12.51
C GLU A 128 -12.04 9.05 11.79
N VAL A 129 -12.78 8.26 12.57
CA VAL A 129 -13.78 7.32 12.06
C VAL A 129 -14.98 7.37 12.98
N THR A 130 -16.16 7.56 12.39
CA THR A 130 -17.45 7.54 13.08
C THR A 130 -18.38 6.56 12.41
N MET A 131 -19.31 6.00 13.19
CA MET A 131 -20.27 5.02 12.71
C MET A 131 -21.67 5.46 13.15
N THR A 132 -22.62 5.38 12.23
CA THR A 132 -24.02 5.75 12.46
C THR A 132 -24.93 4.64 11.94
N GLY A 133 -26.19 4.66 12.39
CA GLY A 133 -27.12 3.57 12.14
C GLY A 133 -26.82 2.33 12.99
N LYS A 134 -27.83 1.49 13.16
CA LYS A 134 -27.73 0.23 13.89
C LYS A 134 -28.43 -0.84 13.08
N ILE A 135 -27.70 -1.93 12.82
CA ILE A 135 -28.19 -3.09 12.11
C ILE A 135 -28.34 -4.22 13.12
N ASP A 136 -29.52 -4.82 13.18
CA ASP A 136 -29.71 -6.03 13.97
C ASP A 136 -29.11 -7.22 13.20
N HIS A 137 -27.97 -7.72 13.69
CA HIS A 137 -27.26 -8.83 13.06
C HIS A 137 -27.79 -10.22 13.47
N GLU A 138 -28.78 -10.29 14.36
CA GLU A 138 -29.47 -11.54 14.73
C GLU A 138 -30.80 -11.70 13.99
N LYS A 139 -31.48 -10.58 13.71
CA LYS A 139 -32.78 -10.55 13.02
C LYS A 139 -32.72 -9.76 11.73
N HIS A 140 -32.97 -10.46 10.62
CA HIS A 140 -33.10 -9.83 9.31
C HIS A 140 -34.26 -8.82 9.29
N THR A 141 -33.90 -7.55 9.10
CA THR A 141 -34.85 -6.43 9.04
C THR A 141 -34.54 -5.59 7.78
N PRO A 142 -35.21 -5.85 6.65
CA PRO A 142 -35.04 -5.11 5.40
C PRO A 142 -35.08 -3.60 5.57
N GLY A 143 -34.20 -2.89 4.88
CA GLY A 143 -34.16 -1.42 4.90
C GLY A 143 -33.51 -0.78 6.13
N GLN A 144 -33.09 -1.57 7.13
CA GLN A 144 -32.13 -1.05 8.12
C GLN A 144 -30.84 -0.66 7.41
N SER A 145 -30.28 0.48 7.79
CA SER A 145 -29.04 1.00 7.24
C SER A 145 -28.02 1.33 8.32
N GLY A 146 -26.76 1.36 7.91
CA GLY A 146 -25.64 1.78 8.71
C GLY A 146 -24.58 2.41 7.84
N SER A 147 -23.85 3.38 8.40
CA SER A 147 -22.83 4.12 7.67
C SER A 147 -21.56 4.25 8.51
N VAL A 148 -20.43 4.37 7.81
CA VAL A 148 -19.13 4.67 8.40
C VAL A 148 -18.55 5.87 7.67
N SER A 149 -18.23 6.93 8.42
CA SER A 149 -17.59 8.14 7.91
C SER A 149 -16.15 8.24 8.41
N PHE A 150 -15.23 8.67 7.54
CA PHE A 150 -13.81 8.80 7.87
C PHE A 150 -13.13 9.91 7.04
N ASN A 151 -12.11 10.57 7.59
CA ASN A 151 -11.46 11.71 6.93
C ASN A 151 -10.38 11.31 5.91
N ARG A 152 -9.75 10.15 6.07
CA ARG A 152 -8.74 9.61 5.16
C ARG A 152 -8.62 8.09 5.25
N PHE A 153 -8.01 7.46 4.26
CA PHE A 153 -7.70 6.04 4.35
C PHE A 153 -6.54 5.76 5.33
N PRO A 154 -6.50 4.57 5.96
CA PRO A 154 -5.35 4.16 6.77
C PRO A 154 -4.08 4.08 5.91
N ALA A 155 -2.95 4.55 6.46
CA ALA A 155 -1.67 4.59 5.75
C ALA A 155 -0.79 3.36 6.01
N SER A 156 -1.16 2.50 6.96
CA SER A 156 -0.40 1.31 7.34
C SER A 156 -1.31 0.22 7.89
N VAL A 157 -0.80 -1.01 7.97
CA VAL A 157 -1.48 -2.13 8.64
C VAL A 157 -1.80 -1.79 10.10
N ALA A 158 -0.91 -1.08 10.80
CA ALA A 158 -1.12 -0.69 12.19
C ALA A 158 -2.29 0.29 12.34
N GLU A 159 -2.41 1.30 11.46
CA GLU A 159 -3.57 2.20 11.45
C GLU A 159 -4.85 1.45 11.08
N PHE A 160 -4.80 0.56 10.09
CA PHE A 160 -5.93 -0.28 9.70
C PHE A 160 -6.45 -1.12 10.87
N MET A 161 -5.56 -1.75 11.62
CA MET A 161 -5.93 -2.51 12.82
C MET A 161 -6.54 -1.63 13.90
N GLN A 162 -6.05 -0.40 14.10
CA GLN A 162 -6.70 0.54 15.03
C GLN A 162 -8.11 0.92 14.59
N VAL A 163 -8.37 1.08 13.29
CA VAL A 163 -9.72 1.30 12.78
C VAL A 163 -10.58 0.05 13.00
N ARG A 164 -10.04 -1.13 12.71
CA ARG A 164 -10.74 -2.41 12.92
C ARG A 164 -11.18 -2.60 14.36
N GLU A 165 -10.36 -2.21 15.34
CA GLU A 165 -10.74 -2.24 16.75
C GLU A 165 -11.96 -1.35 17.07
N LYS A 166 -12.08 -0.20 16.38
CA LYS A 166 -13.16 0.77 16.59
C LYS A 166 -14.48 0.34 15.94
N ILE A 167 -14.43 -0.13 14.70
CA ILE A 167 -15.65 -0.35 13.88
C ILE A 167 -15.92 -1.80 13.53
N GLY A 168 -14.92 -2.69 13.57
CA GLY A 168 -15.02 -4.04 13.02
C GLY A 168 -15.98 -4.99 13.76
N LYS A 169 -16.54 -4.57 14.90
CA LYS A 169 -17.52 -5.35 15.67
C LYS A 169 -18.95 -5.23 15.14
N GLU A 170 -19.16 -4.35 14.17
CA GLU A 170 -20.45 -4.13 13.51
C GLU A 170 -20.33 -4.40 12.00
N PRO A 171 -21.42 -4.86 11.33
CA PRO A 171 -21.37 -5.25 9.92
C PRO A 171 -20.99 -4.10 8.98
N GLN A 172 -21.51 -2.89 9.19
CA GLN A 172 -21.13 -1.70 8.41
C GLN A 172 -19.65 -1.34 8.57
N GLY A 173 -19.07 -1.64 9.74
CA GLY A 173 -17.64 -1.50 9.96
C GLY A 173 -16.80 -2.48 9.14
N ALA A 174 -17.22 -3.75 9.05
CA ALA A 174 -16.55 -4.75 8.22
C ALA A 174 -16.57 -4.39 6.73
N VAL A 175 -17.69 -3.86 6.22
CA VAL A 175 -17.78 -3.41 4.83
C VAL A 175 -16.88 -2.20 4.56
N ALA A 176 -16.85 -1.23 5.48
CA ALA A 176 -15.96 -0.08 5.35
C ALA A 176 -14.47 -0.49 5.39
N LEU A 177 -14.10 -1.44 6.26
CA LEU A 177 -12.75 -2.01 6.31
C LEU A 177 -12.37 -2.71 5.00
N GLU A 178 -13.31 -3.38 4.33
CA GLU A 178 -13.03 -3.98 3.03
C GLU A 178 -12.68 -2.94 1.97
N ILE A 179 -13.48 -1.87 1.86
CA ILE A 179 -13.22 -0.76 0.94
C ILE A 179 -11.87 -0.09 1.27
N MET A 180 -11.57 0.09 2.57
CA MET A 180 -10.27 0.60 3.01
C MET A 180 -9.13 -0.32 2.58
N ALA A 181 -9.23 -1.63 2.83
CA ALA A 181 -8.18 -2.59 2.51
C ALA A 181 -7.94 -2.70 0.99
N MET A 182 -8.99 -2.68 0.18
CA MET A 182 -8.89 -2.68 -1.29
C MET A 182 -8.23 -1.40 -1.83
N GLU A 183 -8.56 -0.23 -1.27
CA GLU A 183 -7.89 1.03 -1.65
C GLU A 183 -6.43 1.06 -1.18
N MET A 184 -6.15 0.53 0.00
CA MET A 184 -4.77 0.33 0.48
C MET A 184 -4.00 -0.61 -0.45
N TYR A 185 -4.65 -1.65 -1.01
CA TYR A 185 -4.03 -2.55 -1.99
C TYR A 185 -3.71 -1.86 -3.32
N ARG A 186 -4.60 -0.96 -3.77
CA ARG A 186 -4.33 -0.10 -4.94
C ARG A 186 -3.08 0.77 -4.74
N ARG A 187 -2.92 1.36 -3.55
CA ARG A 187 -1.79 2.25 -3.22
C ARG A 187 -0.50 1.46 -2.97
N ASN A 188 -0.59 0.34 -2.26
CA ASN A 188 0.53 -0.54 -1.92
C ASN A 188 0.04 -1.99 -1.81
N ARG A 189 0.38 -2.80 -2.80
CA ARG A 189 -0.06 -4.20 -2.93
C ARG A 189 0.24 -5.03 -1.69
N SER A 190 1.41 -4.85 -1.08
CA SER A 190 1.83 -5.62 0.11
C SER A 190 0.99 -5.26 1.33
N VAL A 191 0.88 -3.95 1.61
CA VAL A 191 0.11 -3.43 2.75
C VAL A 191 -1.37 -3.79 2.64
N GLY A 192 -1.98 -3.58 1.48
CA GLY A 192 -3.39 -3.93 1.29
C GLY A 192 -3.65 -5.43 1.29
N THR A 193 -2.72 -6.26 0.78
CA THR A 193 -2.84 -7.72 0.88
C THR A 193 -2.91 -8.15 2.34
N GLU A 194 -2.09 -7.56 3.20
CA GLU A 194 -2.12 -7.86 4.63
C GLU A 194 -3.43 -7.39 5.27
N CYS A 195 -3.91 -6.20 4.94
CA CYS A 195 -5.19 -5.69 5.46
C CYS A 195 -6.38 -6.58 5.04
N LEU A 196 -6.42 -7.02 3.78
CA LEU A 196 -7.46 -7.90 3.25
C LEU A 196 -7.54 -9.22 4.02
N LYS A 197 -6.40 -9.80 4.45
CA LYS A 197 -6.39 -11.02 5.29
C LYS A 197 -7.07 -10.80 6.64
N TRP A 198 -7.07 -9.58 7.18
CA TRP A 198 -7.65 -9.26 8.49
C TRP A 198 -9.15 -8.97 8.45
N CYS A 199 -9.69 -8.66 7.28
CA CYS A 199 -11.11 -8.36 7.08
C CYS A 199 -11.85 -9.36 6.18
N ASN A 200 -11.21 -10.43 5.72
CA ASN A 200 -11.84 -11.48 4.91
C ASN A 200 -11.75 -12.85 5.57
N THR A 201 -12.68 -13.73 5.18
CA THR A 201 -12.48 -15.17 5.37
C THR A 201 -11.28 -15.65 4.56
N PHE A 202 -10.58 -16.67 5.05
CA PHE A 202 -9.42 -17.25 4.35
C PHE A 202 -9.74 -17.63 2.89
N THR A 203 -10.94 -18.18 2.67
CA THR A 203 -11.41 -18.60 1.34
C THR A 203 -11.68 -17.45 0.38
N ASN A 204 -12.03 -16.26 0.88
CA ASN A 204 -12.34 -15.11 0.02
C ASN A 204 -11.09 -14.31 -0.37
N THR A 205 -10.06 -14.30 0.49
CA THR A 205 -8.86 -13.47 0.27
C THR A 205 -8.20 -13.70 -1.08
N GLY A 206 -8.02 -14.97 -1.49
CA GLY A 206 -7.39 -15.30 -2.77
C GLY A 206 -8.19 -14.80 -3.99
N ALA A 207 -9.49 -15.09 -4.00
CA ALA A 207 -10.39 -14.68 -5.08
C ALA A 207 -10.46 -13.15 -5.21
N CYS A 208 -10.48 -12.44 -4.08
CA CYS A 208 -10.44 -10.99 -4.06
C CYS A 208 -9.12 -10.46 -4.66
N LEU A 209 -7.97 -10.96 -4.19
CA LEU A 209 -6.66 -10.50 -4.67
C LEU A 209 -6.46 -10.67 -6.17
N ASP A 210 -6.90 -11.79 -6.74
CA ASP A 210 -6.77 -12.04 -8.17
C ASP A 210 -7.56 -11.01 -9.00
N ARG A 211 -8.77 -10.65 -8.56
CA ARG A 211 -9.59 -9.64 -9.22
C ARG A 211 -9.05 -8.22 -9.04
N LEU A 212 -8.48 -7.91 -7.89
CA LEU A 212 -7.87 -6.60 -7.66
C LEU A 212 -6.57 -6.40 -8.47
N LYS A 213 -5.87 -7.47 -8.87
CA LYS A 213 -4.73 -7.36 -9.81
C LYS A 213 -5.20 -6.87 -11.18
N GLU A 214 -6.33 -7.37 -11.66
CA GLU A 214 -6.95 -6.98 -12.93
C GLU A 214 -7.49 -5.54 -12.85
N ILE A 215 -8.34 -5.25 -11.84
CA ILE A 215 -8.99 -3.94 -11.67
C ILE A 215 -7.99 -2.81 -11.45
N PHE A 216 -6.90 -3.05 -10.72
CA PHE A 216 -5.82 -2.07 -10.53
C PHE A 216 -4.60 -2.37 -11.42
N GLY A 217 -4.83 -3.05 -12.55
CA GLY A 217 -3.80 -3.33 -13.55
C GLY A 217 -3.54 -2.14 -14.47
N THR A 218 -2.94 -2.44 -15.62
CA THR A 218 -2.56 -1.44 -16.65
C THR A 218 -3.37 -1.56 -17.93
N ASP A 219 -4.27 -2.54 -18.04
CA ASP A 219 -5.16 -2.68 -19.20
C ASP A 219 -6.13 -1.49 -19.25
N ILE A 220 -6.01 -0.64 -20.26
CA ILE A 220 -6.80 0.58 -20.39
C ILE A 220 -8.31 0.32 -20.51
N ASN A 221 -8.71 -0.83 -21.03
CA ASN A 221 -10.12 -1.19 -21.19
C ASN A 221 -10.70 -1.75 -19.88
N TYR A 222 -9.86 -2.44 -19.10
CA TYR A 222 -10.29 -3.11 -17.88
C TYR A 222 -10.07 -2.32 -16.59
N ALA A 223 -8.91 -1.66 -16.47
CA ALA A 223 -8.49 -1.02 -15.24
C ALA A 223 -9.44 0.09 -14.78
N ARG A 224 -9.67 0.13 -13.47
CA ARG A 224 -10.50 1.11 -12.76
C ARG A 224 -9.74 1.57 -11.51
N PRO A 225 -8.76 2.49 -11.64
CA PRO A 225 -8.04 3.02 -10.48
C PRO A 225 -8.97 3.73 -9.48
N TYR A 226 -10.14 4.18 -9.93
CA TYR A 226 -11.19 4.80 -9.11
C TYR A 226 -12.23 3.81 -8.57
N GLN A 227 -12.04 2.49 -8.73
CA GLN A 227 -13.05 1.48 -8.35
C GLN A 227 -13.55 1.67 -6.91
N MET A 228 -12.64 1.90 -5.93
CA MET A 228 -13.05 2.04 -4.53
C MET A 228 -13.74 3.37 -4.23
N ALA A 229 -13.41 4.42 -4.97
CA ALA A 229 -14.06 5.71 -4.81
C ALA A 229 -15.57 5.63 -5.13
N ALA A 230 -15.98 4.74 -6.04
CA ALA A 230 -17.38 4.55 -6.39
C ALA A 230 -18.28 4.10 -5.23
N PHE A 231 -17.72 3.56 -4.15
CA PHE A 231 -18.44 3.13 -2.95
C PHE A 231 -18.48 4.19 -1.84
N LEU A 232 -17.98 5.39 -2.14
CA LEU A 232 -18.00 6.53 -1.25
C LEU A 232 -19.07 7.53 -1.71
N GLU A 233 -19.83 8.06 -0.75
CA GLU A 233 -20.92 8.99 -1.05
C GLU A 233 -20.44 10.21 -1.86
N GLY A 234 -21.23 10.59 -2.87
CA GLY A 234 -20.95 11.72 -3.75
C GLY A 234 -20.04 11.42 -4.94
N ALA A 235 -19.34 10.28 -4.97
CA ALA A 235 -18.50 9.92 -6.11
C ALA A 235 -19.34 9.45 -7.31
N THR A 236 -19.12 10.03 -8.49
CA THR A 236 -19.81 9.63 -9.72
C THR A 236 -18.85 9.64 -10.91
N PRO A 237 -19.16 8.93 -12.01
CA PRO A 237 -18.37 9.01 -13.24
C PRO A 237 -18.18 10.44 -13.76
N GLN A 238 -19.21 11.29 -13.59
CA GLN A 238 -19.25 12.65 -14.12
C GLN A 238 -18.35 13.63 -13.35
N ASN A 239 -18.11 13.37 -12.06
CA ASN A 239 -17.26 14.23 -11.23
C ASN A 239 -15.84 13.69 -11.00
N GLY A 240 -15.48 12.64 -11.74
CA GLY A 240 -14.18 12.02 -11.60
C GLY A 240 -14.06 11.02 -10.48
N TYR A 241 -15.19 10.50 -9.99
CA TYR A 241 -15.28 9.74 -8.75
C TYR A 241 -14.70 10.50 -7.55
N LYS A 242 -15.02 11.80 -7.47
CA LYS A 242 -14.69 12.64 -6.34
C LYS A 242 -15.79 12.53 -5.27
N PRO A 243 -15.55 11.82 -4.15
CA PRO A 243 -16.53 11.72 -3.08
C PRO A 243 -16.65 13.00 -2.26
N ASN A 244 -17.73 13.07 -1.48
CA ASN A 244 -17.90 14.06 -0.42
C ASN A 244 -16.89 13.81 0.72
N GLU A 245 -16.54 14.87 1.45
CA GLU A 245 -15.73 14.77 2.66
C GLU A 245 -16.59 15.11 3.90
N PRO A 246 -16.49 14.35 5.01
CA PRO A 246 -15.69 13.12 5.16
C PRO A 246 -16.20 11.98 4.26
N TYR A 247 -15.29 11.08 3.86
CA TYR A 247 -15.64 9.90 3.08
C TYR A 247 -16.65 9.06 3.84
N THR A 248 -17.73 8.63 3.18
CA THR A 248 -18.80 7.88 3.83
C THR A 248 -19.15 6.65 3.02
N VAL A 249 -19.18 5.49 3.69
CA VAL A 249 -19.68 4.22 3.15
C VAL A 249 -21.04 3.96 3.80
N THR A 250 -22.06 3.69 2.99
CA THR A 250 -23.42 3.40 3.47
C THR A 250 -23.87 2.04 2.97
N ILE A 251 -24.45 1.25 3.88
CA ILE A 251 -25.00 -0.07 3.58
C ILE A 251 -26.45 -0.20 4.03
N ASP A 252 -27.21 -1.04 3.32
CA ASP A 252 -28.57 -1.44 3.69
C ASP A 252 -28.67 -2.97 3.80
N VAL A 253 -29.48 -3.46 4.73
CA VAL A 253 -29.88 -4.87 4.79
C VAL A 253 -30.65 -5.24 3.52
N ARG A 254 -30.16 -6.26 2.78
CA ARG A 254 -30.79 -6.70 1.52
C ARG A 254 -32.19 -7.25 1.77
N GLU A 255 -33.16 -6.73 1.06
CA GLU A 255 -34.57 -7.05 1.22
C GLU A 255 -34.88 -8.50 0.79
N ASN A 256 -34.31 -8.92 -0.35
CA ASN A 256 -34.56 -10.21 -0.98
C ASN A 256 -33.48 -11.27 -0.67
N ARG A 257 -32.71 -11.07 0.41
CA ARG A 257 -31.64 -12.00 0.82
C ARG A 257 -31.62 -12.10 2.36
N PRO A 258 -32.46 -12.98 2.93
CA PRO A 258 -32.47 -13.24 4.37
C PRO A 258 -31.11 -13.72 4.86
N TYR A 259 -30.81 -13.51 6.15
CA TYR A 259 -29.61 -14.05 6.78
C TYR A 259 -29.64 -15.58 6.75
N GLN A 260 -28.50 -16.18 6.42
CA GLN A 260 -28.39 -17.62 6.19
C GLN A 260 -27.50 -18.26 7.24
N ASP A 261 -27.96 -19.33 7.87
CA ASP A 261 -27.11 -20.12 8.76
C ASP A 261 -26.06 -20.88 7.93
N SER A 262 -24.80 -20.81 8.36
CA SER A 262 -23.70 -21.57 7.78
C SER A 262 -23.17 -22.58 8.79
N GLY A 263 -23.33 -23.87 8.48
CA GLY A 263 -22.76 -24.93 9.30
C GLY A 263 -21.23 -24.97 9.28
N ILE A 264 -20.60 -24.52 8.17
CA ILE A 264 -19.15 -24.51 8.00
C ILE A 264 -18.50 -23.44 8.89
N PHE A 265 -19.11 -22.25 8.93
CA PHE A 265 -18.62 -21.14 9.75
C PHE A 265 -19.30 -21.05 11.13
N GLN A 266 -20.26 -21.93 11.40
CA GLN A 266 -21.02 -22.00 12.65
C GLN A 266 -21.61 -20.64 13.07
N THR A 267 -22.12 -19.89 12.10
CA THR A 267 -22.66 -18.54 12.29
C THR A 267 -23.62 -18.15 11.17
N LYS A 268 -24.24 -16.97 11.27
CA LYS A 268 -25.05 -16.37 10.22
C LYS A 268 -24.18 -15.63 9.21
N VAL A 269 -24.54 -15.77 7.94
CA VAL A 269 -24.06 -14.95 6.83
C VAL A 269 -25.09 -13.86 6.59
N LEU A 270 -24.63 -12.61 6.65
CA LEU A 270 -25.44 -11.42 6.53
C LEU A 270 -25.17 -10.77 5.18
N ALA A 271 -26.24 -10.43 4.46
CA ALA A 271 -26.15 -9.87 3.12
C ALA A 271 -26.55 -8.40 3.09
N PHE A 272 -25.71 -7.58 2.49
CA PHE A 272 -25.86 -6.13 2.44
C PHE A 272 -25.77 -5.59 1.02
N TRP A 273 -26.50 -4.52 0.79
CA TRP A 273 -26.27 -3.62 -0.32
C TRP A 273 -25.30 -2.53 0.11
N ILE A 274 -24.28 -2.27 -0.69
CA ILE A 274 -23.42 -1.10 -0.58
C ILE A 274 -23.89 -0.06 -1.60
N HIS A 275 -24.05 1.18 -1.18
CA HIS A 275 -24.35 2.28 -2.08
C HIS A 275 -23.19 2.51 -3.04
N CYS A 276 -23.48 2.66 -4.32
CA CYS A 276 -22.46 2.78 -5.35
C CYS A 276 -22.85 3.85 -6.37
N GLY A 277 -22.00 4.87 -6.52
CA GLY A 277 -22.17 5.90 -7.55
C GLY A 277 -21.61 5.51 -8.92
N GLY A 278 -20.97 4.34 -9.04
CA GLY A 278 -20.31 3.85 -10.25
C GLY A 278 -21.21 3.12 -11.26
N GLY A 279 -22.50 3.46 -11.29
CA GLY A 279 -23.48 2.92 -12.22
C GLY A 279 -24.65 3.88 -12.37
N LYS A 280 -25.82 3.37 -12.81
CA LYS A 280 -27.05 4.16 -12.83
C LYS A 280 -27.34 4.78 -11.45
N PRO A 281 -27.97 5.97 -11.36
CA PRO A 281 -28.34 6.57 -10.09
C PRO A 281 -29.07 5.59 -9.16
N GLY A 282 -28.62 5.49 -7.92
CA GLY A 282 -29.15 4.53 -6.93
C GLY A 282 -28.61 3.11 -7.08
N SER A 283 -27.57 2.88 -7.88
CA SER A 283 -26.92 1.57 -7.99
C SER A 283 -26.44 1.08 -6.62
N LYS A 284 -26.66 -0.20 -6.39
CA LYS A 284 -26.22 -0.91 -5.18
C LYS A 284 -25.43 -2.16 -5.58
N LYS A 285 -24.46 -2.53 -4.76
CA LYS A 285 -23.57 -3.68 -4.98
C LYS A 285 -23.64 -4.63 -3.79
N GLY A 286 -23.67 -5.93 -4.03
CA GLY A 286 -23.83 -6.94 -3.00
C GLY A 286 -22.52 -7.25 -2.27
N ILE A 287 -22.62 -7.42 -0.96
CA ILE A 287 -21.57 -7.99 -0.12
C ILE A 287 -22.19 -8.89 0.93
N GLU A 288 -21.49 -9.96 1.31
CA GLU A 288 -21.88 -10.83 2.41
C GLU A 288 -20.76 -10.86 3.46
N VAL A 289 -21.14 -10.70 4.74
CA VAL A 289 -20.23 -10.70 5.89
C VAL A 289 -20.71 -11.70 6.93
N LEU A 290 -19.82 -12.13 7.81
CA LEU A 290 -20.11 -13.04 8.91
C LEU A 290 -19.22 -12.75 10.12
N LYS A 291 -19.61 -13.25 11.29
CA LYS A 291 -18.82 -13.20 12.53
C LYS A 291 -18.73 -14.60 13.11
N THR A 292 -17.54 -15.20 13.10
CA THR A 292 -17.35 -16.63 13.40
C THR A 292 -16.32 -16.85 14.52
N LEU A 293 -16.55 -17.90 15.30
CA LEU A 293 -15.63 -18.43 16.32
C LEU A 293 -14.65 -19.47 15.77
N LYS A 294 -14.70 -19.77 14.47
CA LYS A 294 -13.83 -20.77 13.83
C LYS A 294 -12.36 -20.37 14.02
N LYS A 295 -11.54 -21.28 14.55
CA LYS A 295 -10.19 -20.98 15.07
C LYS A 295 -9.19 -20.54 14.01
N ASP A 296 -9.36 -21.00 12.78
CA ASP A 296 -8.55 -20.66 11.61
C ASP A 296 -8.93 -19.32 10.97
N GLU A 297 -10.04 -18.71 11.39
CA GLU A 297 -10.50 -17.43 10.88
C GLU A 297 -10.05 -16.25 11.77
N VAL A 298 -9.86 -15.10 11.14
CA VAL A 298 -9.41 -13.86 11.83
C VAL A 298 -10.54 -13.11 12.55
N SER A 299 -11.79 -13.49 12.31
CA SER A 299 -12.97 -12.94 12.98
C SER A 299 -12.91 -13.11 14.49
N LYS A 300 -12.65 -14.35 14.94
CA LYS A 300 -12.46 -14.79 16.35
C LYS A 300 -13.56 -14.38 17.34
N ASP A 301 -14.68 -13.81 16.88
CA ASP A 301 -15.66 -13.06 17.69
C ASP A 301 -14.95 -12.11 18.69
N PRO A 302 -14.75 -10.84 18.30
CA PRO A 302 -15.91 -9.99 18.07
C PRO A 302 -16.08 -9.43 16.66
N TYR A 303 -15.19 -9.72 15.70
CA TYR A 303 -15.16 -8.94 14.45
C TYR A 303 -15.97 -9.58 13.33
N PHE A 304 -16.79 -8.78 12.64
CA PHE A 304 -17.33 -9.15 11.34
C PHE A 304 -16.22 -9.12 10.29
N ILE A 305 -16.25 -10.09 9.37
CA ILE A 305 -15.35 -10.20 8.21
C ILE A 305 -16.15 -10.51 6.96
N VAL A 306 -15.59 -10.18 5.80
CA VAL A 306 -16.17 -10.43 4.49
C VAL A 306 -16.12 -11.91 4.16
N PHE A 307 -17.29 -12.47 3.87
CA PHE A 307 -17.45 -13.83 3.37
C PHE A 307 -17.32 -13.85 1.85
N THR A 308 -17.99 -12.93 1.15
CA THR A 308 -17.86 -12.77 -0.30
C THR A 308 -18.25 -11.37 -0.76
N CYS A 309 -17.58 -10.85 -1.80
CA CYS A 309 -17.75 -9.48 -2.28
C CYS A 309 -17.56 -9.32 -3.80
N PRO A 310 -18.15 -10.18 -4.66
CA PRO A 310 -17.88 -10.17 -6.10
C PRO A 310 -18.18 -8.85 -6.80
N ASP A 311 -19.17 -8.13 -6.29
CA ASP A 311 -19.62 -6.89 -6.88
C ASP A 311 -18.66 -5.71 -6.63
N LEU A 312 -17.74 -5.80 -5.66
CA LEU A 312 -16.78 -4.74 -5.35
C LEU A 312 -15.68 -4.61 -6.41
N TYR A 313 -15.40 -5.70 -7.13
CA TYR A 313 -14.45 -5.74 -8.23
C TYR A 313 -15.12 -5.98 -9.59
N PHE A 314 -16.45 -5.81 -9.67
CA PHE A 314 -17.12 -5.66 -10.96
C PHE A 314 -16.95 -4.21 -11.45
N GLN A 315 -16.50 -4.03 -12.70
CA GLN A 315 -16.15 -2.71 -13.22
C GLN A 315 -17.28 -1.70 -13.02
N VAL A 316 -16.92 -0.57 -12.41
CA VAL A 316 -17.77 0.61 -12.40
C VAL A 316 -17.73 1.33 -13.74
N GLU A 317 -18.72 2.17 -13.99
CA GLU A 317 -18.78 3.02 -15.19
C GLU A 317 -17.47 3.79 -15.40
N PRO A 318 -17.01 3.94 -16.64
CA PRO A 318 -15.79 4.69 -16.91
C PRO A 318 -15.96 6.16 -16.52
N ILE A 319 -14.91 6.77 -15.98
CA ILE A 319 -14.84 8.21 -15.73
C ILE A 319 -15.16 9.00 -17.02
N SER A 320 -15.84 10.14 -16.89
CA SER A 320 -16.09 11.03 -18.03
C SER A 320 -14.78 11.53 -18.63
N PHE A 321 -14.70 11.64 -19.97
CA PHE A 321 -13.53 12.17 -20.68
C PHE A 321 -13.15 13.61 -20.29
N SER A 322 -14.05 14.34 -19.64
CA SER A 322 -13.85 15.72 -19.21
C SER A 322 -13.21 15.85 -17.81
N THR A 323 -12.88 14.74 -17.16
CA THR A 323 -12.40 14.73 -15.78
C THR A 323 -11.34 13.65 -15.56
N THR A 324 -10.49 13.89 -14.56
CA THR A 324 -9.44 13.00 -14.09
C THR A 324 -9.74 12.51 -12.67
N PHE A 325 -9.29 11.30 -12.36
CA PHE A 325 -9.33 10.78 -10.99
C PHE A 325 -8.10 11.27 -10.23
N GLU A 326 -8.32 12.15 -9.26
CA GLU A 326 -7.26 12.79 -8.47
C GLU A 326 -6.75 11.91 -7.30
N GLY A 327 -7.30 10.71 -7.14
CA GLY A 327 -7.01 9.83 -6.02
C GLY A 327 -7.87 10.13 -4.78
N LEU A 328 -7.63 9.35 -3.74
CA LEU A 328 -8.26 9.47 -2.42
C LEU A 328 -7.20 9.84 -1.39
N LYS A 329 -7.59 10.56 -0.33
CA LYS A 329 -6.72 10.95 0.79
C LYS A 329 -6.35 9.74 1.63
#